data_AF-A0A6S6RV24-F1
#
_entry.id   AF-A0A6S6RV24-F1
#
_cell.length_a   1.000
_cell.length_b   1.000
_cell.length_c   1.000
_cell.angle_alpha   90.00
_cell.angle_beta   90.00
_cell.angle_gamma   90.00
#
_symmetry.space_group_name_H-M   'P 1'
#
loop_
_entity.id
_entity.type
_entity.pdbx_description
1 polymer ?
#
loop_
_entity_poly.entity_id
_entity_poly.type
_entity_poly.pdbx_seq_one_letter_code
_entity_poly.pdbx_strand_id
1 'polypeptide(L)'
;MAKILHKSKAIKLAGLSLAIFLVACTSNQRYKRQVSAEESYLNTPPLKNLTIPDGISLPLQNGEYDIQPANQNGAVGKALDIRPPIQTLSLLSDTHTENSLTASRLFLTNTAENSALSFGRRLTLFCNKK
;
A
#
# COMPACT_ATOMS: atom_id res chain seq x y z
N MET A 1 -8.49 55.66 -18.78
CA MET A 1 -8.11 54.43 -19.50
C MET A 1 -7.04 53.56 -18.78
N ALA A 2 -6.64 53.82 -17.53
CA ALA A 2 -5.52 53.10 -16.87
C ALA A 2 -5.91 51.89 -15.99
N LYS A 3 -7.18 51.78 -15.55
CA LYS A 3 -7.61 50.74 -14.59
C LYS A 3 -7.88 49.36 -15.20
N ILE A 4 -8.10 49.29 -16.52
CA ILE A 4 -8.43 48.04 -17.21
C ILE A 4 -7.16 47.20 -17.44
N LEU A 5 -6.02 47.84 -17.74
CA LEU A 5 -4.73 47.18 -17.95
C LEU A 5 -4.17 46.53 -16.69
N HIS A 6 -4.47 47.09 -15.51
CA HIS A 6 -4.03 46.54 -14.23
C HIS A 6 -4.82 45.28 -13.82
N LYS A 7 -6.11 45.24 -14.19
CA LYS A 7 -7.01 44.12 -13.88
C LYS A 7 -6.64 42.86 -14.67
N SER A 8 -6.23 42.99 -15.93
CA SER A 8 -5.82 41.86 -16.77
C SER A 8 -4.47 41.25 -16.35
N LYS A 9 -3.52 42.08 -15.90
CA LYS A 9 -2.25 41.59 -15.34
C LYS A 9 -2.46 40.78 -14.05
N ALA A 10 -3.33 41.26 -13.15
CA ALA A 10 -3.66 40.55 -11.92
C ALA A 10 -4.38 39.20 -12.17
N ILE A 11 -5.31 39.16 -13.14
CA ILE A 11 -6.01 37.93 -13.52
C ILE A 11 -5.04 36.91 -14.14
N LYS A 12 -4.10 37.34 -14.99
CA LYS A 12 -3.08 36.45 -15.55
C LYS A 12 -2.12 35.91 -14.47
N LEU A 13 -1.74 36.75 -13.51
CA LEU A 13 -0.88 36.34 -12.40
C LEU A 13 -1.57 35.33 -11.47
N ALA A 14 -2.85 35.56 -11.17
CA ALA A 14 -3.67 34.65 -10.37
C ALA A 14 -3.95 33.33 -11.10
N GLY A 15 -4.18 33.37 -12.41
CA GLY A 15 -4.32 32.16 -13.23
C GLY A 15 -3.04 31.34 -13.30
N LEU A 16 -1.89 32.00 -13.44
CA LEU A 16 -0.58 31.34 -13.47
C LEU A 16 -0.22 30.72 -12.12
N SER A 17 -0.46 31.42 -11.01
CA SER A 17 -0.18 30.88 -9.67
C SER A 17 -1.05 29.66 -9.35
N LEU A 18 -2.33 29.68 -9.73
CA LEU A 18 -3.22 28.54 -9.56
C LEU A 18 -2.78 27.34 -10.40
N ALA A 19 -2.35 27.55 -11.65
CA ALA A 19 -1.84 26.48 -12.50
C ALA A 19 -0.56 25.84 -11.92
N ILE A 20 0.37 26.65 -11.41
CA ILE A 20 1.60 26.16 -10.76
C ILE A 20 1.26 25.38 -9.48
N PHE A 21 0.31 25.86 -8.67
CA PHE A 21 -0.11 25.19 -7.44
C PHE A 21 -0.78 23.83 -7.70
N LEU A 22 -1.59 23.73 -8.76
CA LEU A 22 -2.21 22.46 -9.18
C LEU A 22 -1.16 21.44 -9.64
N VAL A 23 -0.11 21.88 -10.36
CA VAL A 23 0.98 21.00 -10.79
C VAL A 23 1.86 20.56 -9.60
N ALA A 24 2.07 21.41 -8.61
CA ALA A 24 2.84 21.06 -7.42
C ALA A 24 2.13 20.05 -6.50
N CYS A 25 0.80 20.09 -6.40
CA CYS A 25 0.03 19.15 -5.58
C CYS A 25 -0.33 17.83 -6.28
N THR A 26 -0.11 17.68 -7.59
CA THR A 26 -0.29 16.40 -8.29
C THR A 26 0.96 15.51 -8.18
N SER A 27 1.42 15.27 -6.95
CA SER A 27 2.47 14.28 -6.72
C SER A 27 1.90 12.87 -6.89
N ASN A 28 2.57 12.08 -7.74
CA ASN A 28 2.20 10.69 -7.97
C ASN A 28 2.48 9.87 -6.70
N GLN A 29 1.44 9.53 -5.93
CA GLN A 29 1.55 8.86 -4.62
C GLN A 29 1.92 7.36 -4.71
N ARG A 30 2.22 6.85 -5.91
CA ARG A 30 2.53 5.43 -6.15
C ARG A 30 3.72 4.95 -5.33
N TYR A 31 4.69 5.82 -5.04
CA TYR A 31 5.83 5.49 -4.17
C TYR A 31 5.42 5.01 -2.76
N LYS A 32 4.22 5.37 -2.26
CA LYS A 32 3.70 4.91 -0.96
C LYS A 32 3.21 3.47 -0.97
N ARG A 33 2.99 2.91 -2.16
CA ARG A 33 2.54 1.52 -2.38
C ARG A 33 3.62 0.67 -3.02
N GLN A 34 4.77 1.23 -3.39
CA GLN A 34 5.79 0.56 -4.18
C GLN A 34 7.10 0.45 -3.38
N VAL A 35 7.83 -0.63 -3.62
CA VAL A 35 9.22 -0.77 -3.14
C VAL A 35 10.08 0.34 -3.75
N SER A 36 10.96 0.94 -2.95
CA SER A 36 11.82 2.06 -3.40
C SER A 36 13.00 1.60 -4.27
N ALA A 37 13.33 0.32 -4.25
CA ALA A 37 14.44 -0.27 -4.99
C ALA A 37 14.08 -0.57 -6.46
N GLU A 38 15.10 -0.85 -7.27
CA GLU A 38 14.93 -1.33 -8.63
C GLU A 38 14.46 -2.79 -8.68
N GLU A 39 13.87 -3.18 -9.81
CA GLU A 39 13.31 -4.52 -10.04
C GLU A 39 14.31 -5.45 -10.76
N SER A 40 15.62 -5.18 -10.67
CA SER A 40 16.65 -5.95 -11.39
C SER A 40 16.70 -7.41 -10.98
N TYR A 41 16.32 -7.74 -9.74
CA TYR A 41 16.21 -9.11 -9.26
C TYR A 41 15.23 -9.97 -10.09
N LEU A 42 14.21 -9.35 -10.71
CA LEU A 42 13.26 -10.07 -11.58
C LEU A 42 13.88 -10.53 -12.91
N ASN A 43 14.97 -9.89 -13.35
CA ASN A 43 15.65 -10.22 -14.60
C ASN A 43 16.91 -11.08 -14.38
N THR A 44 17.04 -11.69 -13.21
CA THR A 44 18.20 -12.53 -12.89
C THR A 44 18.13 -13.86 -13.65
N PRO A 45 19.25 -14.36 -14.18
CA PRO A 45 19.31 -15.67 -14.80
C PRO A 45 18.87 -16.78 -13.82
N PRO A 46 18.23 -17.85 -14.31
CA PRO A 46 17.81 -18.95 -13.46
C PRO A 46 19.03 -19.68 -12.86
N LEU A 47 18.85 -20.21 -11.65
CA LEU A 47 19.86 -21.01 -10.97
C LEU A 47 20.17 -22.28 -11.78
N LYS A 48 21.46 -22.59 -11.93
CA LYS A 48 21.93 -23.80 -12.61
C LYS A 48 22.82 -24.60 -11.67
N ASN A 49 22.50 -25.88 -11.52
CA ASN A 49 23.32 -26.79 -10.73
C ASN A 49 24.67 -27.07 -11.41
N LEU A 50 25.71 -27.20 -10.60
CA LEU A 50 27.05 -27.50 -11.06
C LEU A 50 27.11 -28.94 -11.59
N THR A 51 27.57 -29.12 -12.83
CA THR A 51 27.82 -30.44 -13.40
C THR A 51 29.23 -30.87 -13.00
N ILE A 52 29.33 -31.98 -12.27
CA ILE A 52 30.59 -32.48 -11.73
C ILE A 52 31.06 -33.64 -12.61
N PRO A 53 32.30 -33.63 -13.13
CA PRO A 53 32.85 -34.73 -13.89
C PRO A 53 33.26 -35.89 -12.98
N ASP A 54 33.41 -37.08 -13.56
CA ASP A 54 33.75 -38.30 -12.82
C ASP A 54 35.10 -38.17 -12.10
N GLY A 55 35.14 -38.66 -10.86
CA GLY A 55 36.35 -38.67 -10.02
C GLY A 55 36.55 -37.47 -9.10
N ILE A 56 35.65 -36.48 -9.09
CA ILE A 56 35.69 -35.32 -8.18
C ILE A 56 34.48 -35.34 -7.23
N SER A 57 34.72 -35.23 -5.93
CA SER A 57 33.66 -35.11 -4.91
C SER A 57 33.55 -33.67 -4.40
N LEU A 58 32.33 -33.13 -4.35
CA LEU A 58 32.06 -31.84 -3.74
C LEU A 58 32.26 -31.89 -2.21
N PRO A 59 32.70 -30.78 -1.59
CA PRO A 59 32.67 -30.65 -0.14
C PRO A 59 31.23 -30.73 0.38
N LEU A 60 31.07 -31.08 1.66
CA LEU A 60 29.77 -31.18 2.30
C LEU A 60 28.99 -29.86 2.12
N GLN A 61 27.85 -29.93 1.46
CA GLN A 61 27.03 -28.77 1.14
C GLN A 61 26.12 -28.45 2.32
N ASN A 62 26.26 -27.24 2.88
CA ASN A 62 25.34 -26.74 3.90
C ASN A 62 24.06 -26.24 3.22
N GLY A 63 22.89 -26.68 3.69
CA GLY A 63 21.59 -26.31 3.12
C GLY A 63 21.10 -24.89 3.43
N GLU A 64 21.91 -24.05 4.07
CA GLU A 64 21.51 -22.69 4.49
C GLU A 64 21.19 -21.75 3.30
N TYR A 65 21.78 -22.02 2.14
CA TYR A 65 21.54 -21.28 0.90
C TYR A 65 20.64 -22.04 -0.09
N ASP A 66 20.06 -23.18 0.31
CA ASP A 66 19.16 -23.93 -0.55
C ASP A 66 17.78 -23.26 -0.61
N ILE A 67 17.39 -22.81 -1.82
CA ILE A 67 16.16 -22.07 -2.04
C ILE A 67 15.08 -23.06 -2.47
N GLN A 68 14.09 -23.27 -1.59
CA GLN A 68 12.95 -24.12 -1.92
C GLN A 68 12.12 -23.50 -3.05
N PRO A 69 11.78 -24.26 -4.12
CA PRO A 69 10.97 -23.75 -5.21
C PRO A 69 9.55 -23.45 -4.70
N ALA A 70 9.18 -22.17 -4.65
CA ALA A 70 7.84 -21.72 -4.28
C ALA A 70 7.05 -21.32 -5.54
N ASN A 71 5.80 -21.77 -5.63
CA ASN A 71 4.91 -21.35 -6.69
C ASN A 71 4.38 -19.93 -6.38
N GLN A 72 4.79 -18.95 -7.18
CA GLN A 72 4.50 -17.54 -6.88
C GLN A 72 3.14 -17.12 -7.44
N ASN A 73 2.11 -17.17 -6.59
CA ASN A 73 0.74 -16.72 -6.93
C ASN A 73 0.45 -15.28 -6.43
N GLY A 74 1.37 -14.34 -6.66
CA GLY A 74 1.25 -12.96 -6.16
C GLY A 74 1.84 -11.90 -7.11
N ALA A 75 1.52 -10.64 -6.83
CA ALA A 75 2.16 -9.52 -7.51
C ALA A 75 3.63 -9.40 -7.06
N VAL A 76 4.53 -9.08 -7.98
CA VAL A 76 5.97 -8.91 -7.72
C VAL A 76 6.42 -7.49 -8.07
N GLY A 77 7.57 -7.06 -7.55
CA GLY A 77 8.13 -5.74 -7.85
C GLY A 77 7.25 -4.56 -7.39
N LYS A 78 7.12 -3.54 -8.23
CA LYS A 78 6.32 -2.33 -8.04
C LYS A 78 4.82 -2.55 -8.25
N ALA A 79 4.42 -3.72 -8.73
CA ALA A 79 3.02 -4.13 -8.73
C ALA A 79 2.55 -4.59 -7.34
N LEU A 80 3.48 -4.97 -6.44
CA LEU A 80 3.18 -5.36 -5.07
C LEU A 80 2.90 -4.13 -4.19
N ASP A 81 1.73 -4.10 -3.57
CA ASP A 81 1.34 -3.06 -2.62
C ASP A 81 1.96 -3.32 -1.24
N ILE A 82 2.95 -2.53 -0.86
CA ILE A 82 3.69 -2.69 0.41
C ILE A 82 3.13 -1.86 1.58
N ARG A 83 1.88 -1.39 1.49
CA ARG A 83 1.25 -0.68 2.61
C ARG A 83 1.21 -1.55 3.87
N PRO A 84 1.34 -0.94 5.06
CA PRO A 84 1.19 -1.68 6.30
C PRO A 84 -0.18 -2.38 6.32
N PRO A 85 -0.25 -3.63 6.81
CA PRO A 85 -1.51 -4.35 6.89
C PRO A 85 -2.49 -3.54 7.73
N ILE A 86 -3.72 -3.44 7.24
CA ILE A 86 -4.78 -2.71 7.95
C ILE A 86 -5.07 -3.43 9.28
N GLN A 87 -4.99 -2.71 10.38
CA GLN A 87 -5.38 -3.21 11.70
C GLN A 87 -6.55 -2.40 12.20
N THR A 88 -7.63 -3.09 12.58
CA THR A 88 -8.80 -2.45 13.19
C THR A 88 -8.52 -2.07 14.63
N LEU A 89 -8.79 -0.81 14.95
CA LEU A 89 -8.60 -0.24 16.28
C LEU A 89 -9.86 -0.41 17.13
N SER A 90 -9.66 -0.87 18.36
CA SER A 90 -10.67 -0.88 19.42
C SER A 90 -10.65 0.50 20.11
N LEU A 91 -11.61 1.36 19.76
CA LEU A 91 -11.74 2.69 20.37
C LEU A 91 -12.71 2.72 21.56
N LEU A 92 -13.48 1.64 21.74
CA LEU A 92 -14.44 1.50 22.84
C LEU A 92 -13.80 0.66 23.95
N SER A 93 -14.03 1.07 25.19
CA SER A 93 -13.63 0.31 26.38
C SER A 93 -14.23 -1.10 26.34
N ASP A 94 -13.43 -2.08 26.75
CA ASP A 94 -13.79 -3.50 26.81
C ASP A 94 -14.23 -4.10 25.45
N THR A 95 -13.60 -3.66 24.35
CA THR A 95 -13.84 -4.24 23.02
C THR A 95 -12.60 -4.93 22.45
N HIS A 96 -12.79 -6.10 21.85
CA HIS A 96 -11.74 -6.87 21.18
C HIS A 96 -11.93 -6.83 19.67
N THR A 97 -10.84 -6.71 18.91
CA THR A 97 -10.90 -6.72 17.44
C THR A 97 -10.28 -7.99 16.88
N GLU A 98 -10.97 -8.60 15.94
CA GLU A 98 -10.41 -9.67 15.11
C GLU A 98 -10.42 -9.23 13.67
N ASN A 99 -9.27 -9.36 13.02
CA ASN A 99 -9.15 -9.03 11.61
C ASN A 99 -8.92 -10.29 10.79
N SER A 100 -9.76 -10.51 9.79
CA SER A 100 -9.63 -11.57 8.79
C SER A 100 -9.30 -10.95 7.41
N LEU A 101 -9.02 -11.80 6.43
CA LEU A 101 -8.69 -11.36 5.06
C LEU A 101 -9.80 -10.53 4.41
N THR A 102 -11.06 -10.84 4.73
CA THR A 102 -12.23 -10.25 4.05
C THR A 102 -13.12 -9.41 4.97
N ALA A 103 -12.99 -9.58 6.29
CA ALA A 103 -13.85 -8.93 7.26
C ALA A 103 -13.08 -8.61 8.54
N SER A 104 -13.40 -7.47 9.12
CA SER A 104 -12.95 -7.10 10.45
C SER A 104 -14.15 -7.11 11.39
N ARG A 105 -13.98 -7.72 12.56
CA ARG A 105 -15.01 -7.84 13.59
C ARG A 105 -14.55 -7.10 14.83
N LEU A 106 -15.47 -6.38 15.44
CA LEU A 106 -15.28 -5.75 16.73
C LEU A 106 -16.30 -6.38 17.68
N PHE A 107 -15.79 -7.03 18.71
CA PHE A 107 -16.57 -7.69 19.75
C PHE A 107 -16.82 -6.70 20.87
N LEU A 108 -18.08 -6.46 21.16
CA LEU A 108 -18.51 -5.64 22.28
C LEU A 108 -19.03 -6.53 23.40
N THR A 109 -18.83 -6.08 24.63
CA THR A 109 -19.51 -6.65 25.79
C THR A 109 -21.02 -6.43 25.65
N ASN A 110 -21.79 -7.47 25.95
CA ASN A 110 -23.24 -7.40 25.90
C ASN A 110 -23.74 -6.64 27.14
N THR A 111 -24.04 -5.36 26.97
CA THR A 111 -24.67 -4.49 27.96
C THR A 111 -26.02 -4.01 27.44
N ALA A 112 -26.89 -3.51 28.32
CA ALA A 112 -28.20 -2.97 27.93
C ALA A 112 -28.06 -1.85 26.87
N GLU A 113 -27.02 -1.01 26.96
CA GLU A 113 -26.71 0.05 26.00
C GLU A 113 -26.29 -0.51 24.63
N ASN A 114 -25.51 -1.60 24.62
CA ASN A 114 -25.02 -2.23 23.39
C ASN A 114 -26.05 -3.15 22.72
N SER A 115 -27.11 -3.55 23.42
CA SER A 115 -28.14 -4.45 22.89
C SER A 115 -28.99 -3.83 21.76
N ALA A 116 -29.02 -2.48 21.66
CA ALA A 116 -29.77 -1.73 20.64
C ALA A 116 -28.92 -1.31 19.42
N LEU A 117 -27.66 -1.77 19.31
CA LEU A 117 -26.74 -1.34 18.25
C LEU A 117 -27.15 -1.77 16.83
N SER A 118 -28.10 -2.71 16.68
CA SER A 118 -28.72 -3.01 15.38
C SER A 118 -29.55 -1.86 14.81
N PHE A 119 -29.85 -0.84 15.64
CA PHE A 119 -30.65 0.34 15.30
C PHE A 119 -29.80 1.62 15.14
N GLY A 120 -28.55 1.47 14.67
CA GLY A 120 -27.71 2.61 14.32
C GLY A 120 -28.23 3.34 13.07
N ARG A 121 -28.60 4.63 13.21
CA ARG A 121 -28.80 5.54 12.06
C ARG A 121 -27.58 5.40 11.14
N ARG A 122 -27.84 5.00 9.90
CA ARG A 122 -26.84 4.80 8.83
C ARG A 122 -26.04 6.09 8.61
N LEU A 123 -24.95 6.28 9.36
CA LEU A 123 -23.99 7.34 9.11
C LEU A 123 -23.06 6.83 8.01
N THR A 124 -23.47 7.07 6.77
CA THR A 124 -22.68 6.76 5.57
C THR A 124 -21.46 7.68 5.54
N LEU A 125 -20.38 7.29 6.23
CA LEU A 125 -19.07 7.88 6.00
C LEU A 125 -18.55 7.36 4.66
N PHE A 126 -18.79 8.14 3.61
CA PHE A 126 -18.13 7.96 2.32
C PHE A 126 -16.64 8.21 2.51
N CYS A 127 -15.86 7.13 2.72
CA CYS A 127 -14.43 7.18 2.52
C CYS A 127 -14.19 7.19 1.01
N ASN A 128 -13.92 8.37 0.45
CA ASN A 128 -13.57 8.53 -0.95
C ASN A 128 -12.20 7.87 -1.21
N LYS A 129 -12.23 6.67 -1.79
CA LYS A 129 -11.04 5.96 -2.25
C LYS A 129 -10.55 6.63 -3.54
N LYS A 130 -9.57 7.51 -3.43
CA LYS A 130 -8.75 7.97 -4.56
C LYS A 130 -7.67 6.94 -4.90
#